data_AF-A0A183FU05-F1
#
_entry.id   AF-A0A183FU05-F1
#
_cell.length_a   1.000
_cell.length_b   1.000
_cell.length_c   1.000
_cell.angle_alpha   90.00
_cell.angle_beta   90.00
_cell.angle_gamma   90.00
#
_symmetry.space_group_name_H-M   'P 1'
#
loop_
_entity.id
_entity.type
_entity.pdbx_description
1 polymer ?
#
loop_
_entity_poly.entity_id
_entity_poly.type
_entity_poly.pdbx_seq_one_letter_code
_entity_poly.pdbx_strand_id
1 'polypeptide(L)'
;MQMTSCLHVKTKLERQAQEWCDRLALFGLKLNVKKTEYLEVNARVSAAWSNWRSLTGVLCDKTVPEYLKSKVYRTVVRPVATYGAECWPVTKEIESRLSVMETKMLRWTAGVTRLDRVRNDTIRQRFGVVPIADKLREARLQWYGHVLRANDDTVCKIGLNLEVPEKRPRGRPKQRWLDALHLDFKIAGVHPDQAFDREKWRHHTRRADPATKRDKRY
;
A
#
# COMPACT_ATOMS: atom_id res chain seq x y z
N MET A 1 28.99 14.46 -18.57
CA MET A 1 27.99 15.42 -19.11
C MET A 1 26.53 15.11 -18.73
N GLN A 2 26.22 13.96 -18.09
CA GLN A 2 24.85 13.62 -17.67
C GLN A 2 24.44 14.13 -16.27
N MET A 3 25.39 14.29 -15.32
CA MET A 3 25.07 14.75 -13.95
C MET A 3 24.52 16.18 -13.87
N THR A 4 24.93 17.08 -14.78
CA THR A 4 24.47 18.48 -14.81
C THR A 4 23.01 18.61 -15.28
N SER A 5 22.53 17.69 -16.11
CA SER A 5 21.14 17.66 -16.60
C SER A 5 20.17 17.25 -15.50
N CYS A 6 20.47 16.19 -14.75
CA CYS A 6 19.60 15.70 -13.67
C CYS A 6 19.48 16.71 -12.51
N LEU A 7 20.57 17.40 -12.16
CA LEU A 7 20.56 18.46 -11.13
C LEU A 7 19.73 19.66 -11.56
N HIS A 8 19.77 20.03 -12.85
CA HIS A 8 18.94 21.12 -13.39
C HIS A 8 17.45 20.76 -13.38
N VAL A 9 17.09 19.52 -13.71
CA VAL A 9 15.70 19.04 -13.64
C VAL A 9 15.20 19.01 -12.19
N LYS A 10 16.02 18.54 -11.24
CA LYS A 10 15.67 18.52 -9.82
C LYS A 10 15.36 19.91 -9.28
N THR A 11 16.28 20.87 -9.48
CA THR A 11 16.13 22.25 -8.99
C THR A 11 14.93 22.96 -9.64
N LYS A 12 14.65 22.70 -10.92
CA LYS A 12 13.46 23.19 -11.61
C LYS A 12 12.17 22.66 -10.97
N LEU A 13 12.10 21.36 -10.67
CA LEU A 13 10.94 20.74 -10.03
C LEU A 13 10.74 21.23 -8.59
N GLU A 14 11.82 21.41 -7.82
CA GLU A 14 11.77 22.02 -6.48
C GLU A 14 11.16 23.42 -6.53
N ARG A 15 11.62 24.25 -7.47
CA ARG A 15 11.08 25.60 -7.66
C ARG A 15 9.60 25.58 -8.06
N GLN A 16 9.22 24.72 -9.00
CA GLN A 16 7.83 24.59 -9.45
C GLN A 16 6.91 24.09 -8.33
N ALA A 17 7.35 23.14 -7.52
CA ALA A 17 6.59 22.65 -6.36
C ALA A 17 6.39 23.77 -5.32
N GLN A 18 7.43 24.55 -5.04
CA GLN A 18 7.36 25.69 -4.13
C GLN A 18 6.43 26.78 -4.67
N GLU A 19 6.58 27.19 -5.94
CA GLU A 19 5.70 28.16 -6.61
C GLU A 19 4.23 27.74 -6.61
N TRP A 20 3.96 26.44 -6.67
CA TRP A 20 2.61 25.91 -6.61
C TRP A 20 2.04 25.94 -5.18
N CYS A 21 2.85 25.56 -4.19
CA CYS A 21 2.50 25.70 -2.77
C CYS A 21 2.21 27.16 -2.39
N ASP A 22 3.04 28.09 -2.85
CA ASP A 22 2.89 29.52 -2.57
C ASP A 22 1.64 30.10 -3.24
N ARG A 23 1.34 29.69 -4.49
CA ARG A 23 0.09 30.07 -5.18
C ARG A 23 -1.15 29.59 -4.45
N LEU A 24 -1.16 28.35 -3.96
CA LEU A 24 -2.29 27.84 -3.18
C LEU A 24 -2.49 28.66 -1.90
N ALA A 25 -1.42 28.99 -1.21
CA ALA A 25 -1.46 29.82 0.00
C ALA A 25 -2.02 31.22 -0.29
N LEU A 26 -1.70 31.81 -1.46
CA LEU A 26 -2.23 33.11 -1.89
C LEU A 26 -3.76 33.13 -2.06
N PHE A 27 -4.36 31.98 -2.41
CA PHE A 27 -5.82 31.81 -2.46
C PHE A 27 -6.42 31.35 -1.12
N GLY A 28 -5.65 31.36 -0.03
CA GLY A 28 -6.09 30.87 1.28
C GLY A 28 -6.25 29.33 1.34
N LEU A 29 -5.80 28.61 0.32
CA LEU A 29 -5.88 27.15 0.24
C LEU A 29 -4.61 26.54 0.81
N LYS A 30 -4.75 25.75 1.88
CA LYS A 30 -3.65 24.94 2.43
C LYS A 30 -3.93 23.47 2.20
N LEU A 31 -3.00 22.76 1.54
CA LEU A 31 -3.11 21.32 1.36
C LEU A 31 -3.11 20.61 2.71
N ASN A 32 -4.24 20.00 3.04
CA ASN A 32 -4.35 19.17 4.22
C ASN A 32 -4.06 17.73 3.85
N VAL A 33 -2.78 17.37 3.93
CA VAL A 33 -2.27 16.02 3.62
C VAL A 33 -3.03 14.92 4.38
N LYS A 34 -3.41 15.17 5.65
CA LYS A 34 -4.21 14.22 6.43
C LYS A 34 -5.62 14.04 5.84
N LYS A 35 -6.26 15.14 5.43
CA LYS A 35 -7.59 15.10 4.82
C LYS A 35 -7.54 14.36 3.48
N THR A 36 -6.52 14.59 2.66
CA THR A 36 -6.36 13.90 1.37
C THR A 36 -6.07 12.40 1.54
N GLU A 37 -5.16 12.01 2.43
CA GLU A 37 -4.89 10.59 2.72
C GLU A 37 -6.13 9.88 3.25
N TYR A 38 -6.84 10.51 4.19
CA TYR A 38 -8.07 9.97 4.77
C TYR A 38 -9.17 9.79 3.71
N LEU A 39 -9.36 10.79 2.83
CA LEU A 39 -10.33 10.72 1.74
C LEU A 39 -9.98 9.61 0.76
N GLU A 40 -8.71 9.48 0.38
CA GLU A 40 -8.25 8.43 -0.52
C GLU A 40 -8.49 7.04 0.09
N VAL A 41 -8.08 6.81 1.34
CA VAL A 41 -8.29 5.52 2.02
C VAL A 41 -9.78 5.19 2.14
N ASN A 42 -10.64 6.18 2.42
CA ASN A 42 -12.09 5.95 2.44
C ASN A 42 -12.68 5.64 1.07
N ALA A 43 -12.19 6.29 0.02
CA ALA A 43 -12.59 5.98 -1.34
C ALA A 43 -12.22 4.53 -1.68
N ARG A 44 -11.02 4.06 -1.29
CA ARG A 44 -10.57 2.67 -1.50
C ARG A 44 -11.37 1.66 -0.70
N VAL A 45 -11.63 1.95 0.57
CA VAL A 45 -12.51 1.11 1.42
C VAL A 45 -13.90 1.01 0.81
N SER A 46 -14.46 2.12 0.34
CA SER A 46 -15.80 2.15 -0.26
C SER A 46 -15.84 1.40 -1.60
N ALA A 47 -14.84 1.60 -2.45
CA ALA A 47 -14.71 0.90 -3.73
C ALA A 47 -14.57 -0.62 -3.52
N ALA A 48 -13.74 -1.03 -2.56
CA ALA A 48 -13.59 -2.44 -2.20
C ALA A 48 -14.91 -3.03 -1.69
N TRP A 49 -15.68 -2.29 -0.88
CA TRP A 49 -17.01 -2.72 -0.44
C TRP A 49 -18.00 -2.85 -1.58
N SER A 50 -18.04 -1.89 -2.49
CA SER A 50 -18.92 -1.95 -3.66
C SER A 50 -18.59 -3.16 -4.54
N ASN A 51 -17.29 -3.42 -4.78
CA ASN A 51 -16.83 -4.58 -5.55
C ASN A 51 -17.12 -5.90 -4.83
N TRP A 52 -16.90 -5.99 -3.52
CA TRP A 52 -17.24 -7.18 -2.74
C TRP A 52 -18.75 -7.46 -2.77
N ARG A 53 -19.59 -6.41 -2.66
CA ARG A 53 -21.06 -6.54 -2.72
C ARG A 53 -21.54 -7.11 -4.04
N SER A 54 -20.98 -6.66 -5.16
CA SER A 54 -21.34 -7.20 -6.49
C SER A 54 -20.96 -8.67 -6.66
N LEU A 55 -20.05 -9.19 -5.83
CA LEU A 55 -19.58 -10.58 -5.86
C LEU A 55 -20.22 -11.46 -4.78
N THR A 56 -21.21 -10.95 -4.04
CA THR A 56 -21.89 -11.70 -2.96
C THR A 56 -22.52 -13.00 -3.44
N GLY A 57 -23.00 -13.07 -4.69
CA GLY A 57 -23.53 -14.30 -5.28
C GLY A 57 -22.52 -15.45 -5.33
N VAL A 58 -21.22 -15.17 -5.35
CA VAL A 58 -20.15 -16.19 -5.27
C VAL A 58 -19.56 -16.25 -3.86
N LEU A 59 -19.30 -15.10 -3.25
CA LEU A 59 -18.60 -15.02 -1.96
C LEU A 59 -19.46 -15.51 -0.79
N CYS A 60 -20.78 -15.34 -0.86
CA CYS A 60 -21.70 -15.76 0.21
C CYS A 60 -22.38 -17.10 -0.08
N ASP A 61 -22.20 -17.69 -1.27
CA ASP A 61 -22.80 -18.98 -1.63
C ASP A 61 -22.13 -20.13 -0.86
N LYS A 62 -22.92 -20.92 -0.14
CA LYS A 62 -22.42 -22.05 0.67
C LYS A 62 -21.91 -23.22 -0.17
N THR A 63 -22.35 -23.34 -1.43
CA THR A 63 -21.93 -24.40 -2.35
C THR A 63 -20.53 -24.16 -2.92
N VAL A 64 -20.10 -22.90 -3.00
CA VAL A 64 -18.79 -22.53 -3.54
C VAL A 64 -17.70 -22.84 -2.52
N PRO A 65 -16.67 -23.63 -2.88
CA PRO A 65 -15.54 -23.92 -2.00
C PRO A 65 -14.79 -22.66 -1.54
N GLU A 66 -14.35 -22.66 -0.29
CA GLU A 66 -13.70 -21.49 0.34
C GLU A 66 -12.41 -21.05 -0.35
N TYR A 67 -11.66 -21.99 -0.93
CA TYR A 67 -10.43 -21.67 -1.65
C TYR A 67 -10.72 -20.85 -2.93
N LEU A 68 -11.87 -21.08 -3.60
CA LEU A 68 -12.28 -20.28 -4.75
C LEU A 68 -12.72 -18.88 -4.31
N LYS A 69 -13.50 -18.80 -3.22
CA LYS A 69 -13.87 -17.50 -2.62
C LYS A 69 -12.64 -16.70 -2.21
N SER A 70 -11.65 -17.37 -1.60
CA SER A 70 -10.36 -16.78 -1.27
C SER A 70 -9.66 -16.23 -2.51
N LYS A 71 -9.60 -17.03 -3.58
CA LYS A 71 -8.98 -16.61 -4.84
C LYS A 71 -9.67 -15.35 -5.38
N VAL A 72 -10.99 -15.34 -5.46
CA VAL A 72 -11.79 -14.17 -5.88
C VAL A 72 -11.49 -12.95 -5.01
N TYR A 73 -11.47 -13.12 -3.68
CA TYR A 73 -11.14 -12.03 -2.76
C TYR A 73 -9.75 -11.45 -3.04
N ARG A 74 -8.73 -12.31 -3.13
CA ARG A 74 -7.33 -11.89 -3.35
C ARG A 74 -7.09 -11.26 -4.72
N THR A 75 -7.80 -11.71 -5.76
CA THR A 75 -7.58 -11.24 -7.13
C THR A 75 -8.45 -10.06 -7.53
N VAL A 76 -9.64 -9.90 -6.94
CA VAL A 76 -10.60 -8.88 -7.38
C VAL A 76 -10.82 -7.81 -6.30
N VAL A 77 -11.08 -8.21 -5.05
CA VAL A 77 -11.45 -7.26 -3.99
C VAL A 77 -10.22 -6.60 -3.37
N ARG A 78 -9.21 -7.40 -3.02
CA ARG A 78 -8.02 -6.94 -2.31
C ARG A 78 -7.22 -5.89 -3.10
N PRO A 79 -6.97 -6.04 -4.41
CA PRO A 79 -6.23 -5.03 -5.19
C PRO A 79 -6.93 -3.67 -5.22
N VAL A 80 -8.27 -3.63 -5.21
CA VAL A 80 -9.04 -2.37 -5.17
C VAL A 80 -8.78 -1.63 -3.86
N ALA A 81 -8.72 -2.36 -2.74
CA ALA A 81 -8.44 -1.78 -1.43
C ALA A 81 -6.99 -1.29 -1.27
N THR A 82 -6.04 -1.99 -1.89
CA THR A 82 -4.60 -1.67 -1.80
C THR A 82 -4.11 -0.77 -2.93
N TYR A 83 -4.99 -0.38 -3.86
CA TYR A 83 -4.60 0.48 -4.97
C TYR A 83 -4.07 1.83 -4.46
N GLY A 84 -2.91 2.23 -4.97
CA GLY A 84 -2.24 3.48 -4.57
C GLY A 84 -1.50 3.41 -3.23
N ALA A 85 -1.57 2.28 -2.50
CA ALA A 85 -0.92 2.13 -1.20
C ALA A 85 0.62 2.23 -1.23
N GLU A 86 1.21 2.08 -2.41
CA GLU A 86 2.64 2.22 -2.67
C GLU A 86 3.16 3.60 -2.23
N CYS A 87 2.34 4.65 -2.39
CA CYS A 87 2.71 6.04 -2.15
C CYS A 87 2.14 6.61 -0.84
N TRP A 88 1.39 5.83 -0.06
CA TRP A 88 0.81 6.31 1.21
C TRP A 88 1.82 6.25 2.35
N PRO A 89 1.94 7.28 3.21
CA PRO A 89 2.53 7.11 4.52
C PRO A 89 1.54 6.32 5.38
N VAL A 90 1.66 4.99 5.36
CA VAL A 90 0.72 4.10 6.03
C VAL A 90 0.84 4.28 7.56
N THR A 91 -0.12 5.03 8.12
CA THR A 91 -0.27 5.20 9.56
C THR A 91 -1.02 4.02 10.18
N LYS A 92 -0.91 3.84 11.49
CA LYS A 92 -1.65 2.79 12.22
C LYS A 92 -3.17 2.91 12.09
N GLU A 93 -3.68 4.13 11.92
CA GLU A 93 -5.11 4.35 11.67
C GLU A 93 -5.54 3.79 10.31
N ILE A 94 -4.76 4.05 9.26
CA ILE A 94 -5.01 3.53 7.91
C ILE A 94 -4.94 2.00 7.91
N GLU A 95 -3.89 1.41 8.52
CA GLU A 95 -3.75 -0.05 8.67
C GLU A 95 -4.97 -0.66 9.37
N SER A 96 -5.38 -0.06 10.49
CA SER A 96 -6.52 -0.54 11.27
C SER A 96 -7.81 -0.50 10.45
N ARG A 97 -8.05 0.59 9.73
CA ARG A 97 -9.27 0.76 8.92
C ARG A 97 -9.37 -0.29 7.80
N LEU A 98 -8.27 -0.51 7.09
CA LEU A 98 -8.18 -1.54 6.05
C LEU A 98 -8.28 -2.95 6.64
N SER A 99 -7.68 -3.19 7.80
CA SER A 99 -7.74 -4.47 8.51
C SER A 99 -9.16 -4.81 8.98
N VAL A 100 -9.89 -3.82 9.49
CA VAL A 100 -11.31 -3.97 9.88
C VAL A 100 -12.16 -4.29 8.66
N MET A 101 -11.96 -3.57 7.55
CA MET A 101 -12.65 -3.84 6.29
C MET A 101 -12.39 -5.26 5.80
N GLU A 102 -11.13 -5.68 5.65
CA GLU A 102 -10.72 -7.02 5.22
C GLU A 102 -11.34 -8.09 6.12
N THR A 103 -11.20 -7.95 7.44
CA THR A 103 -11.73 -8.92 8.41
C THR A 103 -13.25 -9.04 8.32
N LYS A 104 -13.98 -7.93 8.15
CA LYS A 104 -15.44 -7.94 8.07
C LYS A 104 -15.93 -8.64 6.80
N MET A 105 -15.29 -8.36 5.66
CA MET A 105 -15.56 -9.04 4.39
C MET A 105 -15.31 -10.54 4.48
N LEU A 106 -14.14 -10.95 4.98
CA LEU A 106 -13.79 -12.37 5.10
C LEU A 106 -14.72 -13.12 6.07
N ARG A 107 -15.10 -12.50 7.19
CA ARG A 107 -16.08 -13.07 8.12
C ARG A 107 -17.43 -13.32 7.47
N TRP A 108 -17.94 -12.34 6.73
CA TRP A 108 -19.19 -12.50 5.98
C TRP A 108 -19.09 -13.60 4.91
N THR A 109 -17.98 -13.64 4.17
CA THR A 109 -17.71 -14.71 3.19
C THR A 109 -17.67 -16.11 3.83
N ALA A 110 -17.22 -16.22 5.08
CA ALA A 110 -17.22 -17.47 5.85
C ALA A 110 -18.54 -17.76 6.59
N GLY A 111 -19.53 -16.86 6.56
CA GLY A 111 -20.76 -16.98 7.33
C GLY A 111 -20.54 -16.90 8.85
N VAL A 112 -19.44 -16.29 9.30
CA VAL A 112 -19.07 -16.18 10.72
C VAL A 112 -19.48 -14.81 11.26
N THR A 113 -20.21 -14.82 12.36
CA THR A 113 -20.65 -13.65 13.10
C THR A 113 -19.68 -13.30 14.23
N ARG A 114 -20.00 -12.23 14.98
CA ARG A 114 -19.23 -11.89 16.20
C ARG A 114 -19.54 -12.85 17.36
N LEU A 115 -20.70 -13.49 17.38
CA LEU A 115 -21.14 -14.38 18.46
C LEU A 115 -20.35 -15.69 18.47
N ASP A 116 -19.85 -16.11 17.31
CA ASP A 116 -19.04 -17.33 17.17
C ASP A 116 -17.65 -17.20 17.83
N ARG A 117 -17.25 -15.99 18.27
CA ARG A 117 -15.99 -15.70 18.97
C ARG A 117 -14.72 -16.22 18.28
N VAL A 118 -14.79 -16.52 16.97
CA VAL A 118 -13.65 -16.95 16.16
C VAL A 118 -12.62 -15.81 16.09
N ARG A 119 -11.32 -16.11 16.24
CA ARG A 119 -10.24 -15.12 16.13
C ARG A 119 -10.05 -14.66 14.68
N ASN A 120 -9.66 -13.39 14.49
CA ASN A 120 -9.44 -12.83 13.15
C ASN A 120 -8.33 -13.57 12.39
N ASP A 121 -7.29 -14.03 13.09
CA ASP A 121 -6.19 -14.77 12.48
C ASP A 121 -6.63 -16.15 11.99
N THR A 122 -7.56 -16.79 12.70
CA THR A 122 -8.20 -18.04 12.25
C THR A 122 -8.99 -17.82 10.96
N ILE A 123 -9.74 -16.72 10.85
CA ILE A 123 -10.45 -16.37 9.61
C ILE A 123 -9.48 -16.15 8.45
N ARG A 124 -8.40 -15.39 8.70
CA ARG A 124 -7.34 -15.15 7.70
C ARG A 124 -6.67 -16.45 7.25
N GLN A 125 -6.32 -17.31 8.19
CA GLN A 125 -5.71 -18.62 7.92
C GLN A 125 -6.65 -19.50 7.09
N ARG A 126 -7.95 -19.52 7.41
CA ARG A 126 -8.98 -20.26 6.66
C ARG A 126 -9.02 -19.86 5.19
N PHE A 127 -8.97 -18.56 4.91
CA PHE A 127 -8.85 -18.07 3.53
C PHE A 127 -7.40 -18.03 3.03
N GLY A 128 -6.38 -18.38 3.82
CA GLY A 128 -4.96 -18.24 3.49
C GLY A 128 -4.52 -16.82 3.10
N VAL A 129 -5.23 -15.80 3.57
CA VAL A 129 -4.96 -14.38 3.29
C VAL A 129 -4.06 -13.83 4.39
N VAL A 130 -2.88 -13.31 4.05
CA VAL A 130 -2.02 -12.64 5.05
C VAL A 130 -2.67 -11.33 5.52
N PRO A 131 -2.31 -10.72 6.66
CA PRO A 131 -2.83 -9.40 7.04
C PRO A 131 -2.64 -8.33 5.96
N ILE A 132 -3.65 -7.46 5.75
CA ILE A 132 -3.55 -6.37 4.75
C ILE A 132 -2.34 -5.46 4.96
N ALA A 133 -1.91 -5.23 6.20
CA ALA A 133 -0.72 -4.46 6.50
C ALA A 133 0.54 -5.03 5.82
N ASP A 134 0.68 -6.36 5.77
CA ASP A 134 1.80 -7.01 5.09
C ASP A 134 1.70 -6.88 3.57
N LYS A 135 0.47 -6.84 3.03
CA LYS A 135 0.26 -6.58 1.60
C LYS A 135 0.58 -5.13 1.21
N LEU A 136 0.21 -4.16 2.06
CA LEU A 136 0.57 -2.75 1.88
C LEU A 136 2.09 -2.57 1.93
N ARG A 137 2.77 -3.27 2.84
CA ARG A 137 4.24 -3.29 2.93
C ARG A 137 4.86 -3.88 1.67
N GLU A 138 4.40 -5.04 1.21
CA GLU A 138 4.87 -5.64 -0.04
C GLU A 138 4.77 -4.64 -1.20
N ALA A 139 3.62 -3.98 -1.38
CA ALA A 139 3.40 -3.02 -2.46
C ALA A 139 4.42 -1.87 -2.41
N ARG A 140 4.62 -1.28 -1.22
CA ARG A 140 5.57 -0.17 -1.04
C ARG A 140 7.03 -0.59 -1.27
N LEU A 141 7.43 -1.77 -0.83
CA LEU A 141 8.78 -2.31 -1.09
C LEU A 141 8.97 -2.66 -2.58
N GLN A 142 7.95 -3.22 -3.24
CA GLN A 142 8.00 -3.49 -4.68
C GLN A 142 8.16 -2.20 -5.49
N TRP A 143 7.37 -1.18 -5.15
CA TRP A 143 7.46 0.16 -5.75
C TRP A 143 8.83 0.78 -5.51
N TYR A 144 9.33 0.77 -4.28
CA TYR A 144 10.65 1.32 -3.95
C TYR A 144 11.76 0.63 -4.76
N GLY A 145 11.75 -0.70 -4.83
CA GLY A 145 12.73 -1.42 -5.64
C GLY A 145 12.63 -1.08 -7.13
N HIS A 146 11.41 -0.88 -7.65
CA HIS A 146 11.20 -0.44 -9.03
C HIS A 146 11.80 0.95 -9.27
N VAL A 147 11.54 1.90 -8.37
CA VAL A 147 12.10 3.25 -8.43
C VAL A 147 13.62 3.21 -8.31
N LEU A 148 14.20 2.41 -7.41
CA LEU A 148 15.65 2.33 -7.26
C LEU A 148 16.37 1.89 -8.54
N ARG A 149 15.78 0.96 -9.30
CA ARG A 149 16.35 0.46 -10.56
C ARG A 149 16.02 1.33 -11.77
N ALA A 150 15.14 2.32 -11.63
CA ALA A 150 14.82 3.25 -12.70
C ALA A 150 15.96 4.25 -12.91
N ASN A 151 16.01 4.83 -14.11
CA ASN A 151 16.99 5.87 -14.45
C ASN A 151 16.79 7.12 -13.58
N ASP A 152 17.87 7.88 -13.38
CA ASP A 152 17.89 9.07 -12.52
C ASP A 152 17.02 10.23 -13.01
N ASP A 153 16.70 10.26 -14.30
CA ASP A 153 15.83 11.26 -14.94
C ASP A 153 14.33 10.96 -14.79
N THR A 154 13.97 9.78 -14.27
CA THR A 154 12.55 9.44 -14.07
C THR A 154 11.92 10.25 -12.95
N VAL A 155 10.69 10.72 -13.17
CA VAL A 155 9.94 11.56 -12.20
C VAL A 155 9.87 10.89 -10.82
N CYS A 156 9.67 9.57 -10.76
CA CYS A 156 9.61 8.83 -9.49
C CYS A 156 10.96 8.82 -8.74
N LYS A 157 12.08 8.65 -9.45
CA LYS A 157 13.43 8.66 -8.86
C LYS A 157 13.80 10.06 -8.38
N ILE A 158 13.49 11.08 -9.18
CA ILE A 158 13.69 12.48 -8.79
C ILE A 158 12.84 12.81 -7.55
N GLY A 159 11.55 12.44 -7.55
CA GLY A 159 10.64 12.65 -6.43
C GLY A 159 11.07 11.92 -5.15
N LEU A 160 11.63 10.72 -5.26
CA LEU A 160 12.17 9.97 -4.13
C LEU A 160 13.40 10.67 -3.50
N ASN A 161 14.25 11.28 -4.34
CA ASN A 161 15.46 11.98 -3.94
C ASN A 161 15.24 13.49 -3.65
N LEU A 162 13.98 13.95 -3.73
CA LEU A 162 13.60 15.32 -3.51
C LEU A 162 13.66 15.63 -2.02
N GLU A 163 14.54 16.56 -1.63
CA GLU A 163 14.61 17.05 -0.26
C GLU A 163 13.93 18.41 -0.22
N VAL A 164 12.74 18.47 0.39
CA VAL A 164 12.10 19.76 0.68
C VAL A 164 12.60 20.21 2.05
N PRO A 165 13.43 21.27 2.14
CA PRO A 165 14.00 21.73 3.40
C PRO A 165 12.89 22.35 4.27
N GLU A 166 12.29 21.52 5.11
CA GLU A 166 11.27 21.95 6.08
C GLU A 166 11.72 21.57 7.50
N LYS A 167 11.77 22.56 8.41
CA LYS A 167 12.11 22.34 9.82
C LYS A 167 11.04 21.45 10.46
N ARG A 168 11.44 20.29 11.00
CA ARG A 168 10.51 19.42 11.72
C ARG A 168 10.07 20.09 13.04
N PRO A 169 8.76 20.15 13.34
CA PRO A 169 8.30 20.60 14.64
C PRO A 169 8.77 19.64 15.73
N ARG A 170 9.12 20.16 16.90
CA ARG A 170 9.45 19.35 18.09
C ARG A 170 8.20 18.64 18.62
N GLY A 171 8.36 17.47 19.24
CA GLY A 171 7.27 16.70 19.88
C GLY A 171 6.86 15.47 19.10
N ARG A 172 5.63 15.45 18.55
CA ARG A 172 5.08 14.35 17.72
C ARG A 172 5.03 14.76 16.24
N PRO A 173 6.16 14.75 15.51
CA PRO A 173 6.19 14.95 14.07
C PRO A 173 5.23 13.98 13.35
N LYS A 174 4.71 14.42 12.21
CA LYS A 174 3.93 13.54 11.33
C LYS A 174 4.86 12.47 10.74
N GLN A 175 4.37 11.24 10.65
CA GLN A 175 5.07 10.13 9.99
C GLN A 175 5.23 10.43 8.51
N ARG A 176 6.47 10.40 8.00
CA ARG A 176 6.74 10.51 6.56
C ARG A 176 6.66 9.15 5.88
N TRP A 177 6.51 9.16 4.56
CA TRP A 177 6.58 7.96 3.74
C TRP A 177 7.92 7.22 3.92
N LEU A 178 9.05 7.95 3.93
CA LEU A 178 10.38 7.38 4.19
C LEU A 178 10.51 6.75 5.59
N ASP A 179 9.86 7.34 6.62
CA ASP A 179 9.88 6.76 7.97
C ASP A 179 9.14 5.41 7.98
N ALA A 180 8.03 5.30 7.24
CA ALA A 180 7.30 4.04 7.07
C ALA A 180 8.15 3.00 6.30
N LEU A 181 8.82 3.42 5.23
CA LEU A 181 9.70 2.56 4.43
C LEU A 181 10.87 2.00 5.27
N HIS A 182 11.50 2.83 6.11
CA HIS A 182 12.55 2.36 7.02
C HIS A 182 12.06 1.29 7.99
N LEU A 183 10.83 1.44 8.50
CA LEU A 183 10.22 0.41 9.33
C LEU A 183 9.96 -0.88 8.53
N ASP A 184 9.54 -0.76 7.28
CA ASP A 184 9.31 -1.93 6.42
C ASP A 184 10.59 -2.69 6.13
N PHE A 185 11.72 -2.02 5.89
CA PHE A 185 13.02 -2.68 5.74
C PHE A 185 13.39 -3.49 6.98
N LYS A 186 13.17 -2.91 8.17
CA LYS A 186 13.42 -3.60 9.44
C LYS A 186 12.53 -4.83 9.60
N ILE A 187 11.23 -4.71 9.30
CA ILE A 187 10.29 -5.82 9.45
C ILE A 187 10.54 -6.91 8.40
N ALA A 188 10.84 -6.53 7.15
CA ALA A 188 11.11 -7.47 6.07
C ALA A 188 12.52 -8.10 6.16
N GLY A 189 13.43 -7.49 6.92
CA GLY A 189 14.83 -7.92 7.02
C GLY A 189 15.59 -7.73 5.71
N VAL A 190 15.27 -6.68 4.95
CA VAL A 190 15.88 -6.40 3.63
C VAL A 190 16.67 -5.11 3.66
N HIS A 191 17.83 -5.11 3.00
CA HIS A 191 18.64 -3.91 2.78
C HIS A 191 18.30 -3.27 1.42
N PRO A 192 18.24 -1.94 1.29
CA PRO A 192 17.96 -1.26 0.02
C PRO A 192 18.81 -1.73 -1.16
N ASP A 193 20.10 -2.00 -0.95
CA ASP A 193 21.02 -2.45 -2.02
C ASP A 193 20.63 -3.79 -2.63
N GLN A 194 19.88 -4.63 -1.88
CA GLN A 194 19.36 -5.87 -2.42
C GLN A 194 18.33 -5.63 -3.54
N ALA A 195 17.83 -4.41 -3.72
CA ALA A 195 16.92 -4.05 -4.79
C ALA A 195 17.55 -4.17 -6.18
N PHE A 196 18.88 -4.09 -6.32
CA PHE A 196 19.54 -4.24 -7.62
C PHE A 196 19.52 -5.69 -8.13
N ASP A 197 19.50 -6.67 -7.22
CA ASP A 197 19.21 -8.06 -7.55
C ASP A 197 17.69 -8.27 -7.58
N ARG A 198 17.13 -8.34 -8.80
CA ARG A 198 15.68 -8.45 -9.00
C ARG A 198 15.09 -9.73 -8.42
N GLU A 199 15.81 -10.85 -8.50
CA GLU A 199 15.32 -12.13 -8.01
C GLU A 199 15.34 -12.17 -6.49
N LYS A 200 16.47 -11.76 -5.90
CA LYS A 200 16.62 -11.65 -4.45
C LYS A 200 15.62 -10.65 -3.87
N TRP A 201 15.42 -9.50 -4.52
CA TRP A 201 14.41 -8.53 -4.09
C TRP A 201 13.01 -9.12 -4.10
N ARG A 202 12.63 -9.78 -5.19
CA ARG A 202 11.31 -10.41 -5.32
C ARG A 202 11.10 -11.49 -4.27
N HIS A 203 12.08 -12.35 -4.04
CA HIS A 203 11.99 -13.41 -3.05
C HIS A 203 11.73 -12.87 -1.63
N HIS A 204 12.43 -11.80 -1.23
CA HIS A 204 12.30 -11.25 0.12
C HIS A 204 11.08 -10.34 0.31
N THR A 205 10.63 -9.65 -0.74
CA THR A 205 9.55 -8.65 -0.62
C THR A 205 8.18 -9.18 -1.02
N ARG A 206 8.10 -10.15 -1.95
CA ARG A 206 6.84 -10.74 -2.44
C ARG A 206 6.40 -11.93 -1.58
N ARG A 207 6.12 -11.67 -0.31
CA ARG A 207 5.76 -12.70 0.69
C ARG A 207 4.25 -12.74 0.99
N ALA A 208 3.50 -11.72 0.59
CA ALA A 208 2.07 -11.59 0.85
C ALA A 208 1.24 -12.26 -0.26
N ASP A 209 0.57 -13.35 0.10
CA ASP A 209 -0.25 -14.21 -0.77
C ASP A 209 0.52 -14.77 -1.99
N PRO A 210 1.55 -15.62 -1.79
CA PRO A 210 2.14 -16.35 -2.90
C PRO A 210 1.08 -17.19 -3.61
N ALA A 211 1.17 -17.28 -4.94
CA ALA A 211 0.34 -18.21 -5.70
C ALA A 211 0.49 -19.60 -5.06
N THR A 212 -0.63 -20.18 -4.66
CA THR A 212 -0.62 -21.47 -3.95
C THR A 212 -0.02 -22.54 -4.88
N LYS A 213 0.70 -23.54 -4.33
CA LYS A 213 1.27 -24.65 -5.12
C LYS A 213 0.22 -25.35 -6.01
N ARG A 214 -1.06 -25.31 -5.63
CA ARG A 214 -2.23 -25.81 -6.41
C ARG A 214 -2.57 -24.98 -7.65
N ASP A 215 -2.05 -23.76 -7.81
CA ASP A 215 -2.19 -22.96 -9.02
C ASP A 215 -1.27 -23.47 -10.17
N LYS A 216 -0.34 -24.38 -9.86
CA LYS A 216 0.32 -25.21 -10.88
C LYS A 216 -0.68 -26.28 -11.32
N ARG A 217 -1.50 -25.94 -12.30
CA ARG A 217 -2.40 -26.87 -12.98
C ARG A 217 -1.57 -28.04 -13.53
N TYR A 218 -1.99 -29.26 -13.23
CA TYR A 218 -1.76 -30.41 -14.11
C TYR A 218 -2.51 -30.17 -15.42
#